data_AF-A0A345E059-F1
#
_entry.id   AF-A0A345E059-F1
#
_cell.length_a   1.000
_cell.length_b   1.000
_cell.length_c   1.000
_cell.angle_alpha   90.00
_cell.angle_beta   90.00
_cell.angle_gamma   90.00
#
_symmetry.space_group_name_H-M   'P 1'
#
loop_
_entity.id
_entity.type
_entity.pdbx_description
1 polymer ?
#
loop_
_entity_poly.entity_id
_entity_poly.type
_entity_poly.pdbx_seq_one_letter_code
_entity_poly.pdbx_strand_id
1 'polypeptide(L)'
;MVTVLVGILLSLLSFVYEGREAAAIGLLNPFTLAGITFLVGAMAAAAITYSTGEYHAGVGVEDLRWIVDEGYADGEFRRGLYEDLLVGYADWIEANERANQRQGVFITTTILAIIYGVAFLAVGVVNVLLPAQWLPFAAVLGLLLVAITRLLEPLTQLHQLLERR
;
A
#
# COMPACT_ATOMS: atom_id res chain seq x y z
N MET A 1 6.34 -9.15 3.64
CA MET A 1 6.52 -9.44 2.19
C MET A 1 7.82 -10.19 1.91
N VAL A 2 8.98 -9.71 2.39
CA VAL A 2 10.27 -10.44 2.31
C VAL A 2 10.15 -11.87 2.85
N THR A 3 9.46 -12.07 3.98
CA THR A 3 9.21 -13.40 4.55
C THR A 3 8.46 -14.35 3.60
N VAL A 4 7.52 -13.85 2.80
CA VAL A 4 6.77 -14.66 1.82
C VAL A 4 7.68 -15.08 0.68
N LEU A 5 8.46 -14.15 0.12
CA LEU A 5 9.41 -14.44 -0.95
C LEU A 5 10.50 -15.42 -0.49
N VAL A 6 11.03 -15.23 0.72
CA VAL A 6 11.98 -16.15 1.34
C VAL A 6 11.34 -17.52 1.55
N GLY A 7 10.10 -17.59 2.03
CA GLY A 7 9.37 -18.85 2.18
C GLY A 7 9.21 -19.60 0.85
N ILE A 8 8.91 -18.89 -0.24
CA ILE A 8 8.83 -19.48 -1.60
C ILE A 8 10.20 -20.02 -2.03
N LEU A 9 11.26 -19.24 -1.87
CA LEU A 9 12.63 -19.64 -2.19
C LEU A 9 13.06 -20.90 -1.42
N LEU A 10 12.84 -20.92 -0.11
CA LEU A 10 13.15 -22.08 0.74
C LEU A 10 12.33 -23.31 0.35
N SER A 11 11.05 -23.11 0.01
CA SER A 11 10.19 -24.20 -0.45
C SER A 11 10.74 -24.80 -1.76
N LEU A 12 11.04 -23.96 -2.75
CA LEU A 12 11.61 -24.41 -4.03
C LEU A 12 12.96 -25.13 -3.83
N LEU A 13 13.83 -24.60 -2.98
CA LEU A 13 15.12 -25.22 -2.66
C LEU A 13 14.95 -26.60 -2.01
N SER A 14 13.94 -26.78 -1.16
CA SER A 14 13.59 -28.07 -0.55
C SER A 14 13.22 -29.11 -1.62
N PHE A 15 12.41 -28.74 -2.61
CA PHE A 15 12.04 -29.65 -3.71
C PHE A 15 13.25 -30.07 -4.55
N VAL A 16 14.18 -29.14 -4.81
CA VAL A 16 15.41 -29.44 -5.56
C VAL A 16 16.30 -30.39 -4.76
N TYR A 17 16.49 -30.13 -3.46
CA TYR A 17 17.32 -30.97 -2.60
C TYR A 17 16.78 -32.41 -2.48
N GLU A 18 15.46 -32.58 -2.49
CA GLU A 18 14.80 -33.90 -2.51
C GLU A 18 14.81 -34.59 -3.89
N GLY A 19 15.47 -34.02 -4.91
CA GLY A 19 15.52 -34.57 -6.26
C GLY A 19 14.20 -34.45 -7.04
N ARG A 20 13.28 -33.58 -6.60
CA ARG A 20 11.97 -33.34 -7.22
C ARG A 20 12.00 -32.15 -8.18
N GLU A 21 13.03 -32.07 -9.02
CA GLU A 21 13.29 -30.94 -9.92
C GLU A 21 12.11 -30.66 -10.87
N ALA A 22 11.49 -31.70 -11.42
CA ALA A 22 10.33 -31.55 -12.31
C ALA A 22 9.14 -30.88 -11.61
N ALA A 23 8.93 -31.15 -10.32
CA ALA A 23 7.87 -30.50 -9.53
C ALA A 23 8.23 -29.04 -9.21
N ALA A 24 9.50 -28.74 -8.94
CA ALA A 24 9.98 -27.37 -8.76
C ALA A 24 9.80 -26.52 -10.03
N ILE A 25 10.09 -27.08 -11.20
CA ILE A 25 9.84 -26.42 -12.49
C ILE A 25 8.34 -26.23 -12.74
N GLY A 26 7.51 -27.21 -12.38
CA GLY A 26 6.05 -27.08 -12.46
C GLY A 26 5.50 -25.92 -11.62
N LEU A 27 6.13 -25.63 -10.48
CA LEU A 27 5.79 -24.48 -9.63
C LEU A 27 6.18 -23.13 -10.25
N LEU A 28 7.03 -23.07 -11.29
CA LEU A 28 7.32 -21.86 -12.06
C LEU A 28 6.35 -21.70 -13.24
N ASN A 29 5.05 -21.73 -12.94
CA ASN A 29 3.99 -21.54 -13.93
C ASN A 29 3.55 -20.07 -14.04
N PRO A 30 2.74 -19.70 -15.05
CA PRO A 30 2.33 -18.31 -15.26
C PRO A 30 1.63 -17.67 -14.05
N PHE A 31 0.88 -18.45 -13.26
CA PHE A 31 0.20 -17.92 -12.07
C PHE A 31 1.18 -17.58 -10.95
N THR A 32 2.15 -18.47 -10.66
CA THR A 32 3.14 -18.16 -9.62
C THR A 32 4.03 -16.99 -10.02
N LEU A 33 4.41 -16.89 -11.30
CA LEU A 33 5.14 -15.75 -11.83
C LEU A 33 4.35 -14.46 -11.70
N ALA A 34 3.07 -14.44 -12.08
CA ALA A 34 2.20 -13.29 -11.88
C ALA A 34 2.13 -12.90 -10.40
N GLY A 35 1.99 -13.89 -9.50
CA GLY A 35 1.97 -13.67 -8.06
C GLY A 35 3.24 -13.01 -7.54
N ILE A 36 4.42 -13.49 -7.97
CA ILE A 36 5.71 -12.89 -7.64
C ILE A 36 5.79 -11.45 -8.17
N THR A 37 5.40 -11.21 -9.42
CA THR A 37 5.42 -9.86 -10.02
C THR A 37 4.57 -8.89 -9.22
N PHE A 38 3.37 -9.29 -8.80
CA PHE A 38 2.50 -8.48 -7.96
C PHE A 38 3.14 -8.17 -6.60
N LEU A 39 3.76 -9.15 -5.94
CA LEU A 39 4.45 -8.92 -4.66
C LEU A 39 5.64 -7.98 -4.82
N VAL A 40 6.49 -8.17 -5.84
CA VAL A 40 7.61 -7.26 -6.11
C VAL A 40 7.10 -5.85 -6.42
N GLY A 41 6.03 -5.72 -7.21
CA GLY A 41 5.37 -4.44 -7.47
C GLY A 41 4.83 -3.79 -6.20
N ALA A 42 4.23 -4.57 -5.30
CA ALA A 42 3.78 -4.08 -4.00
C ALA A 42 4.94 -3.54 -3.15
N MET A 43 6.11 -4.21 -3.17
CA MET A 43 7.32 -3.73 -2.50
C MET A 43 7.76 -2.37 -3.05
N ALA A 44 7.81 -2.25 -4.37
CA ALA A 44 8.22 -1.03 -5.03
C ALA A 44 7.26 0.12 -4.70
N ALA A 45 5.94 -0.12 -4.79
CA ALA A 45 4.92 0.85 -4.42
C ALA A 45 5.03 1.27 -2.95
N ALA A 46 5.25 0.33 -2.03
CA ALA A 46 5.46 0.63 -0.62
C ALA A 46 6.72 1.49 -0.40
N ALA A 47 7.84 1.14 -1.03
CA ALA A 47 9.07 1.91 -0.94
C ALA A 47 8.91 3.34 -1.46
N ILE A 48 8.22 3.50 -2.60
CA ILE A 48 7.91 4.83 -3.17
C ILE A 48 7.03 5.65 -2.22
N THR A 49 6.04 5.01 -1.59
CA THR A 49 5.15 5.69 -0.63
C THR A 49 5.94 6.28 0.53
N TYR A 50 6.87 5.49 1.09
CA TYR A 50 7.73 5.97 2.18
C TYR A 50 8.76 7.01 1.71
N SER A 51 9.29 6.91 0.50
CA SER A 51 10.30 7.85 0.01
C SER A 51 9.74 9.19 -0.45
N THR A 52 8.47 9.24 -0.86
CA THR A 52 7.82 10.45 -1.41
C THR A 52 6.91 11.16 -0.42
N GLY A 53 6.81 10.66 0.82
CA GLY A 53 5.99 11.27 1.87
C GLY A 53 6.57 12.57 2.40
N GLU A 54 6.25 13.70 1.76
CA GLU A 54 6.51 15.05 2.29
C GLU A 54 5.46 15.44 3.33
N TYR A 55 5.43 14.73 4.46
CA TYR A 55 4.67 15.19 5.61
C TYR A 55 5.39 16.38 6.24
N HIS A 56 4.72 17.53 6.25
CA HIS A 56 5.23 18.70 6.92
C HIS A 56 4.89 18.57 8.39
N ALA A 57 5.89 18.60 9.28
CA ALA A 57 5.64 18.68 10.72
C ALA A 57 5.08 20.07 11.05
N GLY A 58 3.92 20.11 11.70
CA GLY A 58 3.33 21.36 12.18
C GLY A 58 3.98 21.83 13.48
N VAL A 59 3.57 23.02 13.96
CA VAL A 59 3.96 23.53 15.28
C VAL A 59 3.39 22.63 16.38
N GLY A 60 4.16 22.45 17.47
CA GLY A 60 3.76 21.60 18.59
C GLY A 60 2.53 22.14 19.33
N VAL A 61 1.78 21.24 19.98
CA VAL A 61 0.63 21.64 20.81
C VAL A 61 1.09 22.49 22.00
N GLU A 62 2.27 22.20 22.55
CA GLU A 62 2.90 22.94 23.63
C GLU A 62 3.26 24.36 23.21
N ASP A 63 3.82 24.53 22.01
CA ASP A 63 4.18 25.84 21.46
C ASP A 63 2.92 26.68 21.20
N LEU A 64 1.86 26.07 20.64
CA LEU A 64 0.58 26.74 20.44
C LEU A 64 -0.06 27.16 21.78
N ARG A 65 0.00 26.31 22.81
CA ARG A 65 -0.51 26.64 24.15
C ARG A 65 0.28 27.77 24.79
N TRP A 66 1.61 27.77 24.64
CA TRP A 66 2.44 28.87 25.12
C TRP A 66 2.07 30.20 24.44
N ILE A 67 1.87 30.19 23.11
CA ILE A 67 1.42 31.38 22.36
C ILE A 67 0.06 31.88 22.87
N VAL A 68 -0.84 30.96 23.24
CA VAL A 68 -2.18 31.28 23.74
C VAL A 68 -2.18 31.83 25.17
N ASP A 69 -1.50 31.14 26.08
CA ASP A 69 -1.62 31.36 27.52
C ASP A 69 -0.59 32.35 28.07
N GLU A 70 0.66 32.27 27.58
CA GLU A 70 1.82 33.02 28.09
C GLU A 70 2.40 34.01 27.09
N GLY A 71 1.88 34.03 25.86
CA GLY A 71 2.45 34.72 24.72
C GLY A 71 2.58 36.23 24.86
N TYR A 72 2.93 36.87 23.75
CA TYR A 72 3.38 38.26 23.72
C TYR A 72 2.40 39.26 24.38
N ALA A 73 2.95 40.14 25.21
CA ALA A 73 2.21 41.19 25.93
C ALA A 73 1.64 42.27 25.00
N ASP A 74 2.24 42.44 23.82
CA ASP A 74 1.76 43.34 22.78
C ASP A 74 0.52 42.73 22.08
N GLY A 75 -0.63 43.35 22.30
CA GLY A 75 -1.91 42.90 21.76
C GLY A 75 -2.02 42.96 20.24
N GLU A 76 -1.33 43.90 19.58
CA GLU A 76 -1.38 44.05 18.12
C GLU A 76 -0.49 43.00 17.45
N PHE A 77 0.74 42.83 17.96
CA PHE A 77 1.64 41.76 17.53
C PHE A 77 1.01 40.37 17.72
N ARG A 78 0.43 40.11 18.89
CA ARG A 78 -0.22 38.84 19.20
C ARG A 78 -1.40 38.56 18.26
N ARG A 79 -2.18 39.58 17.89
CA ARG A 79 -3.26 39.42 16.92
C ARG A 79 -2.74 39.06 15.54
N GLY A 80 -1.71 39.76 15.05
CA GLY A 80 -1.07 39.44 13.76
C GLY A 80 -0.51 38.01 13.74
N LEU A 81 0.17 37.61 14.80
CA LEU A 81 0.70 36.25 14.96
C LEU A 81 -0.41 35.18 14.88
N TYR A 82 -1.59 35.42 15.47
CA TYR A 82 -2.71 34.49 15.37
C TYR A 82 -3.27 34.41 13.96
N GLU A 83 -3.43 35.54 13.28
CA GLU A 83 -3.91 35.59 11.89
C GLU A 83 -2.94 34.82 10.98
N ASP A 84 -1.62 35.05 11.12
CA ASP A 84 -0.58 34.34 10.37
C ASP A 84 -0.55 32.84 10.69
N LEU A 85 -0.71 32.46 11.97
CA LEU A 85 -0.79 31.05 12.38
C LEU A 85 -2.02 30.35 11.78
N LEU A 86 -3.18 30.99 11.79
CA LEU A 86 -4.41 30.42 11.23
C LEU A 86 -4.29 30.22 9.73
N VAL A 87 -3.75 31.20 9.00
CA VAL A 87 -3.49 31.08 7.55
C VAL A 87 -2.45 30.00 7.30
N GLY A 88 -1.34 30.00 8.04
CA GLY A 88 -0.28 28.99 7.90
C GLY A 88 -0.76 27.57 8.20
N TYR A 89 -1.63 27.38 9.21
CA TYR A 89 -2.24 26.08 9.48
C TYR A 89 -3.28 25.68 8.43
N ALA A 90 -4.02 26.62 7.87
CA ALA A 90 -4.92 26.32 6.75
C ALA A 90 -4.12 25.79 5.54
N ASP A 91 -3.01 26.46 5.18
CA ASP A 91 -2.11 26.02 4.11
C ASP A 91 -1.45 24.66 4.43
N TRP A 92 -1.04 24.44 5.68
CA TRP A 92 -0.47 23.18 6.15
C TRP A 92 -1.46 22.02 6.10
N ILE A 93 -2.71 22.25 6.52
CA ILE A 93 -3.81 21.26 6.42
C ILE A 93 -4.03 20.91 4.96
N GLU A 94 -4.10 21.90 4.07
CA GLU A 94 -4.33 21.67 2.65
C GLU A 94 -3.17 20.88 2.01
N ALA A 95 -1.91 21.25 2.32
CA ALA A 95 -0.73 20.55 1.82
C ALA A 95 -0.71 19.07 2.27
N ASN A 96 -1.02 18.81 3.54
CA ASN A 96 -1.07 17.45 4.08
C ASN A 96 -2.29 16.66 3.59
N GLU A 97 -3.44 17.29 3.36
CA GLU A 97 -4.59 16.64 2.72
C GLU A 97 -4.22 16.13 1.33
N ARG A 98 -3.56 16.97 0.51
CA ARG A 98 -3.08 16.58 -0.82
C ARG A 98 -2.03 15.47 -0.76
N ALA A 99 -1.16 15.48 0.25
CA ALA A 99 -0.18 14.40 0.45
C ALA A 99 -0.86 13.08 0.85
N ASN A 100 -1.81 13.14 1.80
CA ASN A 100 -2.55 11.99 2.29
C ASN A 100 -3.40 11.33 1.21
N GLN A 101 -4.07 12.12 0.34
CA GLN A 101 -4.81 11.59 -0.80
C GLN A 101 -3.90 10.86 -1.79
N ARG A 102 -2.73 11.42 -2.11
CA ARG A 102 -1.73 10.78 -2.98
C ARG A 102 -1.23 9.47 -2.38
N GLN A 103 -0.89 9.46 -1.08
CA GLN A 103 -0.45 8.24 -0.39
C GLN A 103 -1.56 7.20 -0.30
N GLY A 104 -2.81 7.60 -0.11
CA GLY A 104 -3.97 6.71 -0.07
C GLY A 104 -4.05 5.81 -1.31
N VAL A 105 -3.86 6.37 -2.51
CA VAL A 105 -3.86 5.59 -3.76
C VAL A 105 -2.73 4.57 -3.80
N PHE A 106 -1.51 4.95 -3.38
CA PHE A 106 -0.39 4.01 -3.34
C PHE A 106 -0.60 2.90 -2.31
N ILE A 107 -1.10 3.23 -1.11
CA ILE A 107 -1.41 2.26 -0.06
C ILE A 107 -2.45 1.26 -0.55
N THR A 108 -3.56 1.73 -1.12
CA THR A 108 -4.60 0.85 -1.68
C THR A 108 -4.04 -0.03 -2.78
N THR A 109 -3.22 0.54 -3.67
CA THR A 109 -2.56 -0.21 -4.76
C THR A 109 -1.62 -1.28 -4.20
N THR A 110 -0.83 -0.97 -3.18
CA THR A 110 0.05 -1.93 -2.50
C THR A 110 -0.75 -3.06 -1.86
N ILE A 111 -1.83 -2.75 -1.14
CA ILE A 111 -2.70 -3.76 -0.51
C ILE A 111 -3.29 -4.70 -1.57
N LEU A 112 -3.86 -4.14 -2.63
CA LEU A 112 -4.40 -4.94 -3.73
C LEU A 112 -3.32 -5.80 -4.36
N ALA A 113 -2.16 -5.24 -4.70
CA ALA A 113 -1.05 -5.99 -5.27
C ALA A 113 -0.62 -7.15 -4.35
N ILE A 114 -0.58 -6.98 -3.03
CA ILE A 114 -0.30 -8.08 -2.10
C ILE A 114 -1.39 -9.16 -2.18
N ILE A 115 -2.66 -8.77 -2.12
CA ILE A 115 -3.79 -9.71 -2.14
C ILE A 115 -3.80 -10.51 -3.45
N TYR A 116 -3.69 -9.84 -4.59
CA TYR A 116 -3.58 -10.49 -5.90
C TYR A 116 -2.33 -11.37 -5.98
N GLY A 117 -1.20 -10.91 -5.45
CA GLY A 117 0.04 -11.66 -5.41
C GLY A 117 -0.09 -13.00 -4.70
N VAL A 118 -0.64 -12.99 -3.48
CA VAL A 118 -0.90 -14.20 -2.69
C VAL A 118 -1.93 -15.10 -3.37
N ALA A 119 -2.99 -14.53 -3.94
CA ALA A 119 -4.03 -15.29 -4.63
C ALA A 119 -3.49 -16.04 -5.86
N PHE A 120 -2.68 -15.38 -6.69
CA PHE A 120 -2.06 -15.98 -7.86
C PHE A 120 -1.04 -17.07 -7.49
N LEU A 121 -0.27 -16.88 -6.42
CA LEU A 121 0.60 -17.93 -5.88
C LEU A 121 -0.21 -19.15 -5.45
N ALA A 122 -1.32 -18.95 -4.74
CA ALA A 122 -2.18 -20.05 -4.30
C ALA A 122 -2.76 -20.82 -5.49
N VAL A 123 -3.28 -20.13 -6.50
CA VAL A 123 -3.77 -20.77 -7.74
C VAL A 123 -2.66 -21.54 -8.44
N GLY A 124 -1.45 -20.97 -8.53
CA GLY A 124 -0.30 -21.61 -9.14
C GLY A 124 0.14 -22.89 -8.43
N VAL A 125 0.07 -22.93 -7.10
CA VAL A 125 0.33 -24.14 -6.31
C VAL A 125 -0.77 -25.19 -6.51
N VAL A 126 -2.04 -24.79 -6.45
CA VAL A 126 -3.19 -25.69 -6.65
C VAL A 126 -3.20 -26.28 -8.06
N ASN A 127 -2.84 -25.50 -9.09
CA ASN A 127 -2.73 -25.99 -10.47
C ASN A 127 -1.77 -27.18 -10.59
N VAL A 128 -0.65 -27.15 -9.88
CA VAL A 128 0.37 -28.21 -9.92
C VAL A 128 -0.02 -29.40 -9.05
N LEU A 129 -0.48 -29.15 -7.82
CA LEU A 129 -0.73 -30.21 -6.84
C LEU A 129 -2.10 -30.87 -6.98
N LEU A 130 -3.10 -30.12 -7.44
CA LEU A 130 -4.51 -30.51 -7.52
C LEU A 130 -5.12 -30.09 -8.87
N PRO A 131 -4.62 -30.65 -10.00
CA PRO A 131 -4.99 -30.20 -11.35
C PRO A 131 -6.47 -30.37 -11.70
N ALA A 132 -7.22 -31.23 -10.99
CA ALA A 132 -8.66 -31.34 -11.17
C ALA A 132 -9.46 -30.20 -10.50
N GLN A 133 -8.87 -29.51 -9.51
CA GLN A 133 -9.56 -28.57 -8.63
C GLN A 133 -9.15 -27.10 -8.83
N TRP A 134 -8.14 -26.81 -9.66
CA TRP A 134 -7.64 -25.45 -9.80
C TRP A 134 -8.65 -24.49 -10.42
N LEU A 135 -9.48 -24.93 -11.37
CA LEU A 135 -10.52 -24.11 -11.99
C LEU A 135 -11.59 -23.65 -10.98
N PRO A 136 -12.29 -24.55 -10.25
CA PRO A 136 -13.27 -24.12 -9.27
C PRO A 136 -12.64 -23.29 -8.13
N PHE A 137 -11.42 -23.63 -7.71
CA PHE A 137 -10.67 -22.84 -6.74
C PHE A 137 -10.40 -21.41 -7.23
N ALA A 138 -9.88 -21.26 -8.45
CA ALA A 138 -9.61 -19.97 -9.06
C ALA A 138 -10.88 -19.15 -9.28
N ALA A 139 -12.01 -19.80 -9.60
CA ALA A 139 -13.30 -19.13 -9.76
C ALA A 139 -13.79 -18.52 -8.43
N VAL A 140 -13.77 -19.30 -7.34
CA VAL A 140 -14.16 -18.81 -6.01
C VAL A 140 -13.24 -17.67 -5.55
N LEU A 141 -11.92 -17.85 -5.73
CA LEU A 141 -10.94 -16.82 -5.39
C LEU A 141 -11.13 -15.56 -6.23
N GLY A 142 -11.41 -15.71 -7.52
CA GLY A 142 -11.72 -14.60 -8.42
C GLY A 142 -12.94 -13.77 -7.96
N LEU A 143 -14.01 -14.44 -7.50
CA LEU A 143 -15.17 -13.75 -6.93
C LEU A 143 -14.82 -12.97 -5.66
N LEU A 144 -14.01 -13.55 -4.78
CA LEU A 144 -13.52 -12.87 -3.57
C LEU A 144 -12.66 -11.65 -3.92
N LEU A 145 -11.76 -11.78 -4.90
CA LEU A 145 -10.93 -10.67 -5.36
C LEU A 145 -11.76 -9.54 -5.96
N VAL A 146 -12.78 -9.86 -6.76
CA VAL A 146 -13.72 -8.84 -7.28
C VAL A 146 -14.43 -8.13 -6.13
N ALA A 147 -14.91 -8.86 -5.12
CA ALA A 147 -15.58 -8.26 -3.97
C ALA A 147 -14.65 -7.33 -3.17
N ILE A 148 -13.41 -7.75 -2.90
CA ILE A 148 -12.41 -6.94 -2.22
C ILE A 148 -12.06 -5.69 -3.02
N THR A 149 -11.83 -5.83 -4.33
CA THR A 149 -11.52 -4.69 -5.21
C THR A 149 -12.67 -3.69 -5.27
N ARG A 150 -13.92 -4.15 -5.22
CA ARG A 150 -15.09 -3.26 -5.11
C ARG A 150 -15.15 -2.55 -3.77
N LEU A 151 -14.87 -3.25 -2.67
CA LEU A 151 -14.89 -2.67 -1.33
C LEU A 151 -13.82 -1.58 -1.14
N LEU A 152 -12.65 -1.75 -1.76
CA LEU A 152 -11.53 -0.79 -1.64
C LEU A 152 -11.64 0.42 -2.57
N GLU A 153 -12.59 0.42 -3.50
CA GLU A 153 -12.88 1.53 -4.43
C GLU A 153 -11.64 2.20 -5.07
N PRO A 154 -10.64 1.44 -5.57
CA PRO A 154 -9.37 2.02 -6.03
C PRO A 154 -9.56 2.97 -7.23
N LEU A 155 -10.58 2.73 -8.06
CA LEU A 155 -10.90 3.57 -9.22
C LEU A 155 -11.43 4.94 -8.80
N THR A 156 -12.26 4.99 -7.76
CA THR A 156 -12.79 6.24 -7.21
C THR A 156 -11.65 7.09 -6.67
N GLN A 157 -10.72 6.48 -5.92
CA GLN A 157 -9.55 7.16 -5.37
C GLN A 157 -8.64 7.70 -6.48
N LEU A 158 -8.40 6.91 -7.54
CA LEU A 158 -7.60 7.34 -8.68
C LEU A 158 -8.26 8.51 -9.43
N HIS A 159 -9.58 8.45 -9.62
CA HIS A 159 -10.33 9.49 -10.30
C HIS A 159 -10.27 10.82 -9.54
N GLN A 160 -10.50 10.80 -8.22
CA GLN A 160 -10.37 11.98 -7.35
C GLN A 160 -8.98 12.62 -7.42
N LEU A 161 -7.93 11.79 -7.53
CA LEU A 161 -6.56 12.26 -7.65
C LEU A 161 -6.26 12.93 -8.99
N LEU A 162 -6.91 12.48 -10.07
CA LEU A 162 -6.73 13.04 -11.42
C LEU A 162 -7.51 14.34 -11.61
N GLU A 163 -8.69 14.48 -11.00
CA GLU A 163 -9.52 15.69 -11.13
C GLU A 163 -9.00 16.90 -10.33
N ARG A 164 -8.14 16.67 -9.33
CA ARG A 164 -7.55 17.73 -8.49
C ARG A 164 -6.19 18.25 -8.99
N ARG A 165 -5.75 17.87 -10.19
CA ARG A 165 -4.54 18.41 -10.85
C ARG A 165 -4.87 19.55 -11.78
#